data_AF-A0A381S8P8-F1
#
_entry.id   AF-A0A381S8P8-F1
#
_cell.length_a   1.000
_cell.length_b   1.000
_cell.length_c   1.000
_cell.angle_alpha   90.00
_cell.angle_beta   90.00
_cell.angle_gamma   90.00
#
_symmetry.space_group_name_H-M   'P 1'
#
loop_
_entity.id
_entity.type
_entity.pdbx_description
1 polymer ?
#
loop_
_entity_poly.entity_id
_entity_poly.type
_entity_poly.pdbx_seq_one_letter_code
_entity_poly.pdbx_strand_id
1 'polypeptide(L)'
;MPQKTELITKLSIAGDELVIEWYDGKESRLYSHWLRDHCQMPTSVDADNGQRLLSVIDIPEETYIEKAYKDEKGNVCVVFQPENHLSVFSQHWLRQNCYDLNLHFDDRSERQKHLWQKGSFKDGLPFVDYESICNDENAKLDALRLVRDVGFFVLENV
;
A
#
# COMPACT_ATOMS: atom_id res chain seq x y z
N MET A 1 -25.57 6.17 5.50
CA MET A 1 -24.40 6.18 4.60
C MET A 1 -23.19 6.47 5.45
N PRO A 2 -22.11 5.68 5.41
CA PRO A 2 -20.95 5.98 6.24
C PRO A 2 -20.36 7.31 5.78
N GLN A 3 -20.20 8.25 6.71
CA GLN A 3 -19.48 9.50 6.47
C GLN A 3 -18.10 9.14 5.93
N LYS A 4 -17.82 9.55 4.69
CA LYS A 4 -16.51 9.33 4.07
C LYS A 4 -15.51 10.16 4.87
N THR A 5 -14.66 9.50 5.66
CA THR A 5 -13.68 10.17 6.51
C THR A 5 -12.69 10.91 5.62
N GLU A 6 -12.75 12.23 5.65
CA GLU A 6 -11.79 13.09 4.99
C GLU A 6 -10.43 12.93 5.68
N LEU A 7 -9.41 12.51 4.92
CA LEU A 7 -8.05 12.30 5.42
C LEU A 7 -7.13 13.49 5.08
N ILE A 8 -7.45 14.27 4.04
CA ILE A 8 -6.60 15.35 3.52
C ILE A 8 -7.15 16.73 3.93
N THR A 9 -6.36 17.48 4.69
CA THR A 9 -6.70 18.86 5.08
C THR A 9 -6.32 19.85 3.97
N LYS A 10 -5.18 19.64 3.31
CA LYS A 10 -4.70 20.52 2.26
C LYS A 10 -3.94 19.75 1.18
N LEU A 11 -4.08 20.24 -0.06
CA LEU A 11 -3.44 19.71 -1.25
C LEU A 11 -2.78 20.87 -1.98
N SER A 12 -1.50 20.72 -2.35
CA SER A 12 -0.78 21.74 -3.12
C SER A 12 0.32 21.11 -3.98
N ILE A 13 0.87 21.89 -4.91
CA ILE A 13 1.99 21.47 -5.76
C ILE A 13 3.19 22.33 -5.38
N ALA A 14 4.34 21.69 -5.15
CA ALA A 14 5.60 22.36 -4.85
C ALA A 14 6.70 21.80 -5.76
N GLY A 15 7.10 22.57 -6.78
CA GLY A 15 7.99 22.05 -7.81
C GLY A 15 7.30 20.91 -8.58
N ASP A 16 7.92 19.72 -8.55
CA ASP A 16 7.40 18.52 -9.22
C ASP A 16 6.72 17.52 -8.25
N GLU A 17 6.38 17.99 -7.05
CA GLU A 17 5.78 17.16 -6.00
C GLU A 17 4.34 17.57 -5.71
N LEU A 18 3.49 16.57 -5.54
CA LEU A 18 2.21 16.72 -4.86
C LEU A 18 2.45 16.73 -3.35
N VAL A 19 2.13 17.84 -2.70
CA VAL A 19 2.21 17.98 -1.24
C VAL A 19 0.82 17.76 -0.64
N ILE A 20 0.73 16.78 0.26
CA ILE A 20 -0.50 16.40 0.96
C ILE A 20 -0.31 16.65 2.45
N GLU A 21 -1.12 17.54 3.02
CA GLU A 21 -1.25 17.68 4.47
C GLU A 21 -2.42 16.80 4.94
N TRP A 22 -2.15 15.93 5.90
CA TRP A 22 -3.11 14.98 6.44
C TRP A 22 -3.79 15.50 7.70
N TYR A 23 -4.97 14.98 8.00
CA TYR A 23 -5.74 15.37 9.20
C TYR A 23 -5.01 15.07 10.52
N ASP A 24 -4.09 14.10 10.54
CA ASP A 24 -3.25 13.80 11.69
C ASP A 24 -2.00 14.68 11.82
N GLY A 25 -1.89 15.74 11.00
CA GLY A 25 -0.79 16.70 11.01
C GLY A 25 0.48 16.22 10.32
N LYS A 26 0.48 15.02 9.73
CA LYS A 26 1.58 14.54 8.89
C LYS A 26 1.53 15.20 7.51
N GLU A 27 2.67 15.18 6.83
CA GLU A 27 2.81 15.63 5.44
C GLU A 27 3.38 14.48 4.58
N SER A 28 2.94 14.38 3.33
CA SER A 28 3.57 13.54 2.29
C SER A 28 3.94 14.39 1.08
N ARG A 29 5.06 14.07 0.43
CA ARG A 29 5.50 14.71 -0.80
C ARG A 29 5.73 13.65 -1.88
N LEU A 30 4.88 13.64 -2.90
CA LEU A 30 4.87 12.59 -3.93
C LEU A 30 5.30 13.15 -5.27
N TYR A 31 6.42 12.66 -5.82
CA TYR A 31 6.91 13.07 -7.14
C TYR A 31 5.94 12.69 -8.26
N SER A 32 5.90 13.53 -9.30
CA SER A 32 5.06 13.33 -10.49
C SER A 32 5.24 11.94 -11.11
N HIS A 33 6.49 11.51 -11.30
CA HIS A 33 6.84 10.25 -11.90
C HIS A 33 6.33 9.07 -11.08
N TRP A 34 6.45 9.12 -9.75
CA TRP A 34 5.93 8.07 -8.88
C TRP A 34 4.40 7.96 -8.98
N LEU A 35 3.71 9.11 -8.94
CA LEU A 35 2.25 9.14 -9.08
C LEU A 35 1.82 8.61 -10.46
N ARG A 36 2.47 9.05 -11.53
CA ARG A 36 2.16 8.62 -12.91
C ARG A 36 2.40 7.13 -13.12
N ASP A 37 3.50 6.62 -12.57
CA ASP A 37 3.88 5.20 -12.55
C ASP A 37 2.81 4.37 -11.82
N HIS A 38 2.28 4.89 -10.72
CA HIS A 38 1.26 4.21 -9.90
C HIS A 38 -0.19 4.59 -10.25
N CYS A 39 -0.43 5.16 -11.44
CA CYS A 39 -1.77 5.52 -11.89
C CYS A 39 -2.75 4.33 -11.76
N GLN A 40 -3.92 4.57 -11.17
CA GLN A 40 -4.95 3.54 -10.91
C GLN A 40 -6.05 3.49 -11.99
N MET A 41 -5.86 4.21 -13.10
CA MET A 41 -6.84 4.24 -14.18
C MET A 41 -6.80 2.95 -15.00
N PRO A 42 -7.92 2.51 -15.62
CA PRO A 42 -7.96 1.31 -16.46
C PRO A 42 -6.99 1.30 -17.65
N THR A 43 -6.48 2.47 -18.03
CA THR A 43 -5.45 2.61 -19.08
C THR A 43 -4.03 2.28 -18.58
N SER A 44 -3.82 2.26 -17.26
CA SER A 44 -2.52 2.00 -16.63
C SER A 44 -2.50 0.71 -15.81
N VAL A 45 -3.66 0.21 -15.38
CA VAL A 45 -3.80 -1.03 -14.62
C VAL A 45 -5.01 -1.82 -15.15
N ASP A 46 -4.81 -3.12 -15.36
CA ASP A 46 -5.87 -4.05 -15.68
C ASP A 46 -6.82 -4.21 -14.48
N ALA A 47 -8.10 -3.92 -14.69
CA ALA A 47 -9.10 -3.90 -13.62
C ALA A 47 -9.44 -5.30 -13.07
N ASP A 48 -9.21 -6.37 -13.85
CA ASP A 48 -9.59 -7.73 -13.49
C ASP A 48 -8.49 -8.43 -12.69
N ASN A 49 -7.21 -8.14 -12.98
CA ASN A 49 -6.07 -8.83 -12.38
C ASN A 49 -5.05 -7.92 -11.67
N GLY A 50 -5.20 -6.59 -11.78
CA GLY A 50 -4.33 -5.62 -11.12
C GLY A 50 -2.92 -5.49 -11.72
N GLN A 51 -2.66 -6.09 -12.89
CA GLN A 51 -1.37 -5.94 -13.57
C GLN A 51 -1.22 -4.52 -14.12
N ARG A 52 0.01 -4.00 -14.02
CA ARG A 52 0.37 -2.73 -14.63
C ARG A 52 0.46 -2.92 -16.15
N LEU A 53 -0.24 -2.06 -16.88
CA LEU A 53 -0.23 -2.01 -18.34
C LEU A 53 0.79 -0.98 -18.88
N LEU A 54 1.33 -0.15 -17.98
CA LEU A 54 2.30 0.90 -18.25
C LEU A 54 3.69 0.46 -17.77
N SER A 55 4.71 0.65 -18.61
CA SER A 55 6.11 0.54 -18.22
C SER A 55 6.68 1.92 -17.88
N VAL A 56 7.74 1.95 -17.06
CA VAL A 56 8.44 3.20 -16.71
C VAL A 56 9.01 3.91 -17.94
N ILE A 57 9.39 3.16 -18.98
CA ILE A 57 9.91 3.73 -20.24
C ILE A 57 8.83 4.42 -21.09
N ASP A 58 7.56 4.16 -20.78
CA ASP A 58 6.43 4.78 -21.47
C ASP A 58 6.06 6.14 -20.84
N ILE A 59 6.65 6.46 -19.67
CA ILE A 59 6.45 7.75 -18.99
C ILE A 59 7.50 8.74 -19.52
N PRO A 60 7.09 9.88 -20.09
CA PRO A 60 8.03 10.90 -20.56
C PRO A 60 8.97 11.38 -19.45
N GLU A 61 10.24 11.61 -19.75
CA GLU A 61 11.25 12.07 -18.77
C GLU A 61 10.93 13.46 -18.23
N GLU A 62 10.28 14.28 -19.04
CA GLU A 62 9.81 15.61 -18.70
C GLU A 62 8.45 15.62 -17.99
N THR A 63 7.95 14.47 -17.52
CA THR A 63 6.66 14.38 -16.81
C THR A 63 6.61 15.32 -15.61
N TYR A 64 5.57 16.15 -15.54
CA TYR A 64 5.31 17.02 -14.38
C TYR A 64 3.82 17.13 -14.03
N ILE A 65 3.55 17.57 -12.80
CA ILE A 65 2.18 17.84 -12.33
C ILE A 65 1.76 19.24 -12.78
N GLU A 66 0.81 19.29 -13.71
CA GLU A 66 0.20 20.54 -14.16
C GLU A 66 -0.86 21.02 -13.17
N LYS A 67 -1.73 20.11 -12.70
CA LYS A 67 -2.82 20.44 -11.77
C LYS A 67 -3.12 19.28 -10.82
N ALA A 68 -3.52 19.62 -9.60
CA ALA A 68 -4.01 18.66 -8.62
C ALA A 68 -5.20 19.24 -7.86
N TYR A 69 -6.25 18.46 -7.66
CA TYR A 69 -7.47 18.88 -6.96
C TYR A 69 -8.23 17.68 -6.40
N LYS A 70 -9.19 17.92 -5.50
CA LYS A 70 -10.12 16.89 -5.04
C LYS A 70 -11.40 16.92 -5.88
N ASP A 71 -11.87 15.76 -6.31
CA ASP A 71 -13.19 15.62 -6.94
C ASP A 71 -14.34 15.69 -5.90
N GLU A 72 -15.59 15.67 -6.35
CA GLU A 72 -16.77 15.68 -5.48
C GLU A 72 -16.86 14.46 -4.55
N LYS A 73 -16.17 13.37 -4.89
CA LYS A 73 -16.08 12.16 -4.08
C LYS A 73 -14.90 12.24 -3.10
N GLY A 74 -14.12 13.31 -3.12
CA GLY A 74 -12.91 13.48 -2.30
C GLY A 74 -11.70 12.67 -2.81
N ASN A 75 -11.73 12.12 -4.02
CA ASN A 75 -10.54 11.52 -4.62
C ASN A 75 -9.58 12.62 -5.08
N VAL A 76 -8.28 12.33 -5.06
CA VAL A 76 -7.24 13.22 -5.56
C VAL A 76 -7.08 13.00 -7.06
N CYS A 77 -7.40 14.02 -7.84
CA CYS A 77 -7.20 14.09 -9.27
C CYS A 77 -5.88 14.80 -9.57
N VAL A 78 -5.00 14.18 -10.36
CA VAL A 78 -3.70 14.74 -10.76
C VAL A 78 -3.61 14.71 -12.28
N VAL A 79 -3.35 15.87 -12.88
CA VAL A 79 -3.17 16.04 -14.32
C VAL A 79 -1.69 16.16 -14.63
N PHE A 80 -1.19 15.27 -15.48
CA PHE A 80 0.21 15.19 -15.91
C PHE A 80 0.38 15.75 -17.32
N GLN A 81 1.47 16.47 -17.51
CA GLN A 81 1.98 16.90 -18.82
C GLN A 81 3.31 16.21 -19.08
N PRO A 82 3.71 15.96 -20.35
CA PRO A 82 3.08 16.44 -21.60
C PRO A 82 1.94 15.56 -22.13
N GLU A 83 1.65 14.42 -21.50
CA GLU A 83 0.63 13.46 -21.98
C GLU A 83 -0.81 13.98 -21.90
N ASN A 84 -1.05 15.07 -21.16
CA ASN A 84 -2.39 15.50 -20.76
C ASN A 84 -3.20 14.36 -20.13
N HIS A 85 -2.55 13.60 -19.24
CA HIS A 85 -3.11 12.41 -18.60
C HIS A 85 -3.71 12.75 -17.23
N LEU A 86 -4.90 12.24 -16.94
CA LEU A 86 -5.54 12.37 -15.62
C LEU A 86 -5.43 11.05 -14.86
N SER A 87 -4.79 11.07 -13.70
CA SER A 87 -4.86 9.97 -12.73
C SER A 87 -5.75 10.35 -11.55
N VAL A 88 -6.49 9.38 -11.04
CA VAL A 88 -7.40 9.56 -9.90
C VAL A 88 -7.03 8.56 -8.80
N PHE A 89 -6.78 9.07 -7.60
CA PHE A 89 -6.40 8.27 -6.44
C PHE A 89 -7.38 8.45 -5.29
N SER A 90 -7.73 7.37 -4.60
CA SER A 90 -8.44 7.51 -3.33
C SER A 90 -7.48 8.03 -2.24
N GLN A 91 -8.01 8.80 -1.29
CA GLN A 91 -7.21 9.31 -0.15
C GLN A 91 -6.59 8.16 0.66
N HIS A 92 -7.32 7.05 0.80
CA HIS A 92 -6.85 5.86 1.52
C HIS A 92 -5.68 5.20 0.80
N TRP A 93 -5.78 5.04 -0.52
CA TRP A 93 -4.70 4.48 -1.32
C TRP A 93 -3.44 5.33 -1.21
N LEU A 94 -3.55 6.66 -1.36
CA LEU A 94 -2.41 7.56 -1.17
C LEU A 94 -1.82 7.40 0.22
N ARG A 95 -2.66 7.41 1.27
CA ARG A 95 -2.19 7.30 2.65
C ARG A 95 -1.42 5.99 2.91
N GLN A 96 -1.90 4.88 2.35
CA GLN A 96 -1.29 3.56 2.50
C GLN A 96 -0.02 3.38 1.67
N ASN A 97 0.16 4.15 0.59
CA ASN A 97 1.25 3.97 -0.37
C ASN A 97 2.26 5.13 -0.39
N CYS A 98 2.06 6.19 0.40
CA CYS A 98 3.04 7.28 0.53
C CYS A 98 4.39 6.73 0.98
N TYR A 99 5.41 6.79 0.12
CA TYR A 99 6.73 6.26 0.42
C TYR A 99 7.46 7.04 1.52
N ASP A 100 7.09 8.31 1.78
CA ASP A 100 7.65 9.11 2.86
C ASP A 100 7.12 8.73 4.25
N LEU A 101 5.89 8.21 4.31
CA LEU A 101 5.21 7.88 5.56
C LEU A 101 5.25 6.40 5.91
N ASN A 102 5.40 5.55 4.90
CA ASN A 102 5.32 4.10 5.04
C ASN A 102 6.70 3.47 4.90
N LEU A 103 6.89 2.31 5.52
CA LEU A 103 8.11 1.55 5.37
C LEU A 103 8.25 1.10 3.91
N HIS A 104 9.46 1.18 3.36
CA HIS A 104 9.78 0.69 2.02
C HIS A 104 9.64 -0.84 1.86
N PHE A 105 9.39 -1.55 2.95
CA PHE A 105 9.35 -2.99 2.98
C PHE A 105 7.98 -3.46 3.43
N ASP A 106 7.46 -4.49 2.75
CA ASP A 106 6.23 -5.15 3.19
C ASP A 106 6.47 -6.02 4.44
N ASP A 107 5.36 -6.51 4.98
CA ASP A 107 5.33 -7.40 6.16
C ASP A 107 5.95 -8.79 5.91
N ARG A 108 6.31 -9.11 4.67
CA ARG A 108 6.97 -10.37 4.28
C ARG A 108 8.49 -10.21 4.16
N SER A 109 9.00 -8.98 4.20
CA SER A 109 10.43 -8.71 4.14
C SER A 109 11.18 -9.31 5.33
N GLU A 110 12.47 -9.61 5.14
CA GLU A 110 13.33 -10.10 6.22
C GLU A 110 13.36 -9.18 7.45
N ARG A 111 13.08 -7.88 7.26
CA ARG A 111 13.05 -6.90 8.36
C ARG A 111 11.87 -7.08 9.31
N GLN A 112 10.82 -7.77 8.89
CA GLN A 112 9.58 -7.97 9.66
C GLN A 112 9.54 -9.34 10.34
N LYS A 113 10.58 -10.17 10.16
CA LYS A 113 10.70 -11.46 10.83
C LYS A 113 11.22 -11.31 12.25
N HIS A 114 10.65 -12.08 13.16
CA HIS A 114 11.16 -12.26 14.52
C HIS A 114 12.28 -13.29 14.52
N LEU A 115 13.53 -12.81 14.62
CA LEU A 115 14.67 -13.69 14.79
C LEU A 115 14.61 -14.38 16.15
N TRP A 116 14.88 -15.68 16.17
CA TRP A 116 14.82 -16.50 17.38
C TRP A 116 16.08 -17.35 17.56
N GLN A 117 16.32 -17.70 18.82
CA GLN A 117 17.37 -18.62 19.26
C GLN A 117 16.74 -19.70 20.13
N LYS A 118 17.54 -20.66 20.61
CA LYS A 118 17.08 -21.75 21.48
C LYS A 118 16.20 -21.28 22.66
N GLY A 119 16.48 -20.10 23.21
CA GLY A 119 15.77 -19.54 24.37
C GLY A 119 14.54 -18.69 24.06
N SER A 120 14.16 -18.50 22.79
CA SER A 120 13.06 -17.59 22.39
C SER A 120 11.66 -18.15 22.68
N PHE A 121 11.52 -19.47 22.80
CA PHE A 121 10.24 -20.16 22.97
C PHE A 121 10.05 -20.68 24.40
N LYS A 122 10.11 -19.79 25.39
CA LYS A 122 9.96 -20.18 26.81
C LYS A 122 8.56 -20.69 27.14
N ASP A 123 7.56 -20.17 26.43
CA ASP A 123 6.15 -20.53 26.58
C ASP A 123 5.73 -21.72 25.68
N GLY A 124 6.71 -22.37 25.04
CA GLY A 124 6.49 -23.49 24.12
C GLY A 124 6.65 -23.10 22.65
N LEU A 125 6.75 -24.13 21.80
CA LEU A 125 6.77 -23.95 20.36
C LEU A 125 5.36 -23.59 19.85
N PRO A 126 5.24 -22.92 18.70
CA PRO A 126 3.94 -22.65 18.08
C PRO A 126 3.31 -23.95 17.56
N PHE A 127 2.43 -24.57 18.34
CA PHE A 127 1.61 -25.71 17.92
C PHE A 127 0.26 -25.24 17.37
N VAL A 128 -0.20 -25.89 16.31
CA VAL A 128 -1.52 -25.64 15.72
C VAL A 128 -2.17 -26.97 15.34
N ASP A 129 -3.43 -27.12 15.73
CA ASP A 129 -4.24 -28.31 15.46
C ASP A 129 -4.61 -28.43 13.98
N TYR A 130 -4.48 -29.65 13.43
CA TYR A 130 -4.73 -29.93 12.01
C TYR A 130 -6.19 -29.69 11.61
N GLU A 131 -7.15 -30.17 12.40
CA GLU A 131 -8.58 -30.02 12.10
C GLU A 131 -9.00 -28.54 12.09
N SER A 132 -8.43 -27.75 13.01
CA SER A 132 -8.66 -26.31 13.11
C SER A 132 -8.21 -25.56 11.85
N ILE A 133 -7.01 -25.84 11.32
CA ILE A 133 -6.54 -25.21 10.06
C ILE A 133 -7.40 -25.62 8.86
N CYS A 134 -7.89 -26.86 8.85
CA CYS A 134 -8.72 -27.37 7.75
C CYS A 134 -10.10 -26.73 7.72
N ASN A 135 -10.67 -26.40 8.88
CA ASN A 135 -12.09 -26.02 9.00
C ASN A 135 -12.34 -24.57 9.44
N ASP A 136 -11.33 -23.84 9.92
CA ASP A 136 -11.44 -22.43 10.32
C ASP A 136 -10.43 -21.54 9.57
N GLU A 137 -10.96 -20.60 8.79
CA GLU A 137 -10.16 -19.63 8.04
C GLU A 137 -9.31 -18.71 8.93
N ASN A 138 -9.80 -18.36 10.13
CA ASN A 138 -9.04 -17.54 11.06
C ASN A 138 -7.88 -18.32 11.66
N ALA A 139 -8.12 -19.57 12.07
CA ALA A 139 -7.06 -20.46 12.56
C ALA A 139 -5.98 -20.69 11.48
N LYS A 140 -6.41 -20.89 10.23
CA LYS A 140 -5.50 -20.99 9.09
C LYS A 140 -4.71 -19.70 8.85
N LEU A 141 -5.35 -18.54 8.92
CA LEU A 141 -4.69 -17.25 8.78
C LEU A 141 -3.64 -17.03 9.88
N ASP A 142 -3.98 -17.35 11.13
CA ASP A 142 -3.06 -17.23 12.26
C ASP A 142 -1.88 -18.20 12.14
N ALA A 143 -2.09 -19.43 11.64
CA ALA A 143 -1.01 -20.35 11.31
C ALA A 143 -0.06 -19.80 10.24
N LEU A 144 -0.60 -19.20 9.16
CA LEU A 144 0.21 -18.59 8.12
C LEU A 144 0.98 -17.35 8.63
N ARG A 145 0.42 -16.60 9.58
CA ARG A 145 1.14 -15.50 10.25
C ARG A 145 2.33 -16.00 11.06
N LEU A 146 2.23 -17.17 11.71
CA LEU A 146 3.37 -17.79 12.39
C LEU A 146 4.50 -18.11 11.41
N VAL A 147 4.18 -18.61 10.21
CA VAL A 147 5.18 -18.82 9.15
C VAL A 147 5.79 -17.51 8.68
N ARG A 148 4.98 -16.47 8.46
CA ARG A 148 5.46 -15.14 8.05
C ARG A 148 6.40 -14.53 9.10
N ASP A 149 5.99 -14.55 10.36
CA ASP A 149 6.64 -13.80 11.45
C ASP A 149 7.82 -14.56 12.05
N VAL A 150 7.67 -15.88 12.26
CA VAL A 150 8.63 -16.71 13.02
C VAL A 150 9.27 -17.78 12.12
N GLY A 151 8.70 -18.05 10.95
CA GLY A 151 9.25 -18.99 9.97
C GLY A 151 8.74 -20.42 10.09
N PHE A 152 8.00 -20.78 11.15
CA PHE A 152 7.45 -22.13 11.33
C PHE A 152 6.27 -22.18 12.32
N PHE A 153 5.53 -23.28 12.24
CA PHE A 153 4.68 -23.82 13.31
C PHE A 153 4.74 -25.35 13.25
N VAL A 154 4.28 -26.02 14.30
CA VAL A 154 4.20 -27.48 14.38
C VAL A 154 2.73 -27.89 14.30
N LEU A 155 2.41 -28.79 13.37
CA LEU A 155 1.09 -29.40 13.29
C LEU A 155 0.94 -30.48 14.36
N GLU A 156 -0.21 -30.51 15.01
CA GLU A 156 -0.60 -31.57 15.94
C GLU A 156 -1.96 -32.18 15.56
N ASN A 157 -2.23 -33.37 16.11
CA ASN A 157 -3.48 -34.13 15.91
C ASN A 157 -3.82 -34.41 14.43
N VAL A 158 -2.81 -34.80 13.64
CA VAL A 158 -2.93 -35.13 12.22
C VAL A 158 -3.50 -36.53 11.99
#